data_AF-A0A9D5ESK6-F1
#
_entry.id   AF-A0A9D5ESK6-F1
#
_cell.length_a   1.000
_cell.length_b   1.000
_cell.length_c   1.000
_cell.angle_alpha   90.00
_cell.angle_beta   90.00
_cell.angle_gamma   90.00
#
_symmetry.space_group_name_H-M   'P 1'
#
loop_
_entity.id
_entity.type
_entity.pdbx_description
1 polymer ?
#
loop_
_entity_poly.entity_id
_entity_poly.type
_entity_poly.pdbx_seq_one_letter_code
_entity_poly.pdbx_strand_id
1 'polypeptide(L)'
;MPARRGVRGDRGEEVGWKARGEAEVVPRRGRGPQRPRPGGAFPHRVAADAATRGLRHGDSGVIRKPSAAELLTAAELYASLGWQLVPLHELLANGRCSCGRECGTSAGKHPRPSKWQEVATSNPVTIQHWWSRTPTANVGMKTGSGSGLVAIDIDPPHGEGALLALSDGVLPPTLTMTTGKGRRLLYAIPDSLEIEPQTVPFKDDDGHESIRLQGGNSGAQCVLPPSWHYSGRRYEWVAGHGPSEIEAAPMPGWVIAIMCPDPEPRHADPVRTNNDGDSPFAQFNARGDWWTEILAPAGAKQCGRGGQSVEYATRPGKKGGVSASIGHYRARDGSPALHVFSGNWPHLDGGRTYDKSGAYARIFHRGDFSAAGKDLLARGYGTPKARAGSGRNPVEDRVVRLERAVRLLAQELTQLRAERNGQQA
;
A
#
# COMPACT_ATOMS: atom_id res chain seq x y z
N MET A 1 40.65 -48.53 21.09
CA MET A 1 40.98 -48.24 22.50
C MET A 1 39.87 -47.43 23.13
N PRO A 2 39.54 -47.67 24.41
CA PRO A 2 38.18 -47.56 24.95
C PRO A 2 38.05 -46.49 26.06
N ALA A 3 36.82 -46.07 26.35
CA ALA A 3 36.30 -45.88 27.72
C ALA A 3 34.85 -45.37 27.61
N ARG A 4 33.80 -46.15 27.88
CA ARG A 4 33.34 -46.77 29.15
C ARG A 4 32.35 -45.87 29.93
N ARG A 5 31.18 -46.48 30.15
CA ARG A 5 30.33 -46.49 31.37
C ARG A 5 29.66 -45.15 31.75
N GLY A 6 28.46 -45.13 32.34
CA GLY A 6 27.53 -46.15 32.82
C GLY A 6 26.33 -45.40 33.44
N VAL A 7 25.09 -45.84 33.15
CA VAL A 7 24.18 -46.54 34.10
C VAL A 7 23.63 -45.68 35.26
N ARG A 8 22.30 -45.46 35.15
CA ARG A 8 21.21 -45.41 36.16
C ARG A 8 21.45 -44.79 37.55
N GLY A 9 20.49 -43.96 37.95
CA GLY A 9 20.14 -43.71 39.36
C GLY A 9 18.85 -42.91 39.46
N ASP A 10 17.84 -43.51 40.07
CA ASP A 10 16.48 -43.02 40.32
C ASP A 10 16.35 -42.60 41.80
N ARG A 11 15.34 -41.75 42.09
CA ARG A 11 14.74 -41.35 43.39
C ARG A 11 15.25 -40.09 44.12
N GLY A 12 14.26 -39.31 44.58
CA GLY A 12 14.34 -38.37 45.72
C GLY A 12 13.51 -37.08 45.55
N GLU A 13 12.21 -37.11 45.87
CA GLU A 13 11.52 -36.29 46.90
C GLU A 13 11.16 -34.84 46.49
N GLU A 14 9.88 -34.51 46.26
CA GLU A 14 8.82 -34.09 47.22
C GLU A 14 9.00 -32.69 47.85
N VAL A 15 8.15 -31.73 47.40
CA VAL A 15 7.39 -30.70 48.18
C VAL A 15 6.59 -29.87 47.15
N GLY A 16 5.28 -29.63 47.17
CA GLY A 16 4.27 -29.77 48.21
C GLY A 16 3.78 -28.40 48.69
N TRP A 17 2.96 -27.67 47.90
CA TRP A 17 2.10 -26.58 48.42
C TRP A 17 0.74 -26.54 47.70
N LYS A 18 -0.32 -26.89 48.45
CA LYS A 18 -1.74 -26.65 48.20
C LYS A 18 -2.30 -25.83 49.37
N ALA A 19 -3.15 -24.85 49.09
CA ALA A 19 -4.39 -24.44 49.79
C ALA A 19 -4.79 -23.04 49.28
N ARG A 20 -5.96 -22.78 48.65
CA ARG A 20 -7.39 -22.87 49.04
C ARG A 20 -7.87 -21.87 50.11
N GLY A 21 -8.98 -21.21 49.75
CA GLY A 21 -9.95 -20.45 50.54
C GLY A 21 -10.73 -19.57 49.55
N GLU A 22 -11.92 -19.91 49.02
CA GLU A 22 -13.27 -19.95 49.66
C GLU A 22 -13.54 -18.74 50.56
N ALA A 23 -14.69 -18.07 50.58
CA ALA A 23 -15.87 -17.88 49.73
C ALA A 23 -16.70 -16.82 50.49
N GLU A 24 -17.41 -15.90 49.82
CA GLU A 24 -18.48 -15.16 50.52
C GLU A 24 -19.62 -14.78 49.57
N VAL A 25 -20.84 -15.07 50.02
CA VAL A 25 -22.13 -14.88 49.36
C VAL A 25 -23.03 -14.13 50.34
N VAL A 26 -23.61 -12.99 49.94
CA VAL A 26 -24.86 -12.43 50.53
C VAL A 26 -25.53 -11.43 49.55
N PRO A 27 -26.82 -11.03 49.68
CA PRO A 27 -27.81 -11.24 48.62
C PRO A 27 -28.66 -9.99 48.20
N ARG A 28 -29.37 -10.17 47.07
CA ARG A 28 -30.65 -9.57 46.58
C ARG A 28 -31.18 -8.21 47.11
N ARG A 29 -31.53 -7.32 46.17
CA ARG A 29 -32.85 -6.63 45.91
C ARG A 29 -32.60 -5.58 44.79
N GLY A 30 -33.48 -5.24 43.84
CA GLY A 30 -34.90 -5.51 43.65
C GLY A 30 -35.35 -5.24 42.20
N ARG A 31 -36.64 -5.51 41.94
CA ARG A 31 -37.35 -5.34 40.67
C ARG A 31 -38.12 -4.01 40.63
N GLY A 32 -38.27 -3.45 39.42
CA GLY A 32 -39.44 -2.68 38.97
C GLY A 32 -39.14 -1.28 38.41
N PRO A 33 -40.01 -0.66 37.58
CA PRO A 33 -41.02 -1.20 36.67
C PRO A 33 -40.81 -0.79 35.19
N GLN A 34 -41.57 -1.41 34.29
CA GLN A 34 -41.69 -1.07 32.86
C GLN A 34 -42.75 0.01 32.58
N ARG A 35 -42.56 0.73 31.46
CA ARG A 35 -43.51 1.36 30.48
C ARG A 35 -43.41 2.90 30.38
N PRO A 36 -43.82 3.55 29.25
CA PRO A 36 -43.99 3.09 27.85
C PRO A 36 -43.18 3.92 26.81
N ARG A 37 -43.13 3.46 25.55
CA ARG A 37 -42.66 4.23 24.38
C ARG A 37 -43.72 5.26 23.94
N PRO A 38 -43.29 6.37 23.31
CA PRO A 38 -43.51 6.53 21.86
C PRO A 38 -42.19 6.99 21.19
N GLY A 39 -41.78 6.49 20.02
CA GLY A 39 -42.45 6.62 18.73
C GLY A 39 -41.71 7.71 17.94
N GLY A 40 -40.84 7.33 16.99
CA GLY A 40 -40.18 8.30 16.11
C GLY A 40 -38.79 7.93 15.61
N ALA A 41 -38.76 7.09 14.57
CA ALA A 41 -37.88 7.12 13.40
C ALA A 41 -36.33 7.09 13.51
N PHE A 42 -35.80 6.17 12.69
CA PHE A 42 -34.43 5.98 12.17
C PHE A 42 -33.39 5.26 13.04
N PRO A 43 -32.90 4.10 12.54
CA PRO A 43 -31.51 3.75 12.76
C PRO A 43 -30.81 3.37 11.45
N HIS A 44 -29.89 4.21 10.99
CA HIS A 44 -28.62 3.70 10.47
C HIS A 44 -27.70 3.49 11.68
N ARG A 45 -27.66 2.26 12.20
CA ARG A 45 -26.58 1.79 13.08
C ARG A 45 -25.88 0.65 12.37
N VAL A 46 -24.70 0.95 11.85
CA VAL A 46 -23.72 -0.05 11.42
C VAL A 46 -23.28 -0.79 12.68
N ALA A 47 -23.64 -2.06 12.77
CA ALA A 47 -23.17 -2.95 13.81
C ALA A 47 -21.71 -3.32 13.52
N ALA A 48 -20.77 -2.53 14.07
CA ALA A 48 -19.40 -2.96 14.27
C ALA A 48 -19.34 -3.77 15.57
N ASP A 49 -19.87 -5.00 15.55
CA ASP A 49 -19.62 -6.00 16.60
C ASP A 49 -20.17 -7.38 16.18
N ALA A 50 -19.47 -8.07 15.27
CA ALA A 50 -19.71 -9.49 14.97
C ALA A 50 -18.52 -10.23 14.33
N ALA A 51 -17.32 -9.64 14.21
CA ALA A 51 -16.23 -10.26 13.44
C ALA A 51 -15.32 -11.23 14.24
N THR A 52 -15.52 -11.42 15.54
CA THR A 52 -14.63 -12.29 16.37
C THR A 52 -15.35 -13.42 17.11
N ARG A 53 -16.66 -13.62 16.91
CA ARG A 53 -17.41 -14.74 17.50
C ARG A 53 -18.30 -15.43 16.46
N GLY A 54 -17.65 -16.12 15.53
CA GLY A 54 -18.36 -16.84 14.46
C GLY A 54 -17.56 -17.90 13.70
N LEU A 55 -16.35 -18.28 14.11
CA LEU A 55 -15.71 -19.52 13.62
C LEU A 55 -16.22 -20.71 14.46
N ARG A 56 -17.55 -20.92 14.49
CA ARG A 56 -18.09 -22.21 14.92
C ARG A 56 -18.15 -23.08 13.68
N HIS A 57 -17.30 -24.12 13.67
CA HIS A 57 -17.39 -25.22 12.73
C HIS A 57 -18.77 -25.89 12.89
N GLY A 58 -19.74 -25.39 12.12
CA GLY A 58 -21.02 -26.03 11.89
C GLY A 58 -20.92 -26.86 10.62
N ASP A 59 -20.34 -28.04 10.76
CA ASP A 59 -20.70 -29.32 10.14
C ASP A 59 -19.46 -30.23 10.20
N SER A 60 -19.61 -31.42 10.75
CA SER A 60 -18.58 -32.45 10.84
C SER A 60 -18.35 -33.13 9.48
N GLY A 61 -18.32 -32.35 8.40
CA GLY A 61 -18.00 -32.79 7.05
C GLY A 61 -16.49 -32.92 6.91
N VAL A 62 -16.01 -34.13 6.62
CA VAL A 62 -14.60 -34.38 6.33
C VAL A 62 -14.17 -33.48 5.17
N ILE A 63 -13.21 -32.56 5.41
CA ILE A 63 -12.63 -31.72 4.36
C ILE A 63 -12.00 -32.64 3.30
N ARG A 64 -12.62 -32.70 2.11
CA ARG A 64 -12.20 -33.59 1.02
C ARG A 64 -11.53 -32.82 -0.10
N LYS A 65 -10.56 -33.47 -0.75
CA LYS A 65 -9.92 -32.95 -1.97
C LYS A 65 -10.99 -32.69 -3.04
N PRO A 66 -10.96 -31.54 -3.74
CA PRO A 66 -11.90 -31.27 -4.82
C PRO A 66 -11.78 -32.34 -5.92
N SER A 67 -12.92 -32.72 -6.49
CA SER A 67 -12.95 -33.54 -7.70
C SER A 67 -12.48 -32.75 -8.92
N ALA A 68 -12.14 -33.46 -9.99
CA ALA A 68 -11.77 -32.85 -11.26
C ALA A 68 -12.89 -31.97 -11.83
N ALA A 69 -14.14 -32.42 -11.70
CA ALA A 69 -15.31 -31.66 -12.13
C ALA A 69 -15.45 -30.34 -11.35
N GLU A 70 -15.28 -30.37 -10.02
CA GLU A 70 -15.35 -29.15 -9.19
C GLU A 70 -14.28 -28.11 -9.59
N LEU A 71 -13.06 -28.57 -9.94
CA LEU A 71 -11.97 -27.67 -10.37
C LEU A 71 -12.24 -27.07 -11.74
N LEU A 72 -12.70 -27.88 -12.71
CA LEU A 72 -13.04 -27.39 -14.05
C LEU A 72 -14.22 -26.40 -13.99
N THR A 73 -15.31 -26.75 -13.32
CA THR A 73 -16.48 -25.86 -13.18
C THR A 73 -16.12 -24.53 -12.54
N ALA A 74 -15.27 -24.54 -11.50
CA ALA A 74 -14.79 -23.31 -10.89
C ALA A 74 -13.91 -22.49 -11.84
N ALA A 75 -13.00 -23.15 -12.57
CA ALA A 75 -12.15 -22.48 -13.55
C ALA A 75 -12.98 -21.85 -14.69
N GLU A 76 -14.00 -22.54 -15.19
CA GLU A 76 -14.93 -22.01 -16.19
C GLU A 76 -15.73 -20.81 -15.66
N LEU A 77 -16.22 -20.89 -14.41
CA LEU A 77 -16.88 -19.76 -13.75
C LEU A 77 -15.95 -18.54 -13.69
N TYR A 78 -14.74 -18.69 -13.17
CA TYR A 78 -13.82 -17.56 -13.04
C TYR A 78 -13.39 -16.99 -14.40
N ALA A 79 -13.18 -17.85 -15.40
CA ALA A 79 -12.90 -17.41 -16.76
C ALA A 79 -14.07 -16.62 -17.36
N SER A 80 -15.32 -17.01 -17.07
CA SER A 80 -16.51 -16.26 -17.50
C SER A 80 -16.63 -14.87 -16.87
N LEU A 81 -15.99 -14.66 -15.72
CA LEU A 81 -15.86 -13.35 -15.06
C LEU A 81 -14.69 -12.51 -15.62
N GLY A 82 -14.01 -13.00 -16.66
CA GLY A 82 -12.87 -12.34 -17.30
C GLY A 82 -11.54 -12.53 -16.57
N TRP A 83 -11.49 -13.33 -15.50
CA TRP A 83 -10.25 -13.53 -14.74
C TRP A 83 -9.24 -14.34 -15.54
N GLN A 84 -7.98 -13.89 -15.55
CA GLN A 84 -6.89 -14.54 -16.27
C GLN A 84 -6.34 -15.70 -15.43
N LEU A 85 -6.66 -16.92 -15.83
CA LEU A 85 -6.32 -18.13 -15.07
C LEU A 85 -5.09 -18.83 -15.62
N VAL A 86 -4.49 -19.66 -14.75
CA VAL A 86 -3.44 -20.61 -15.11
C VAL A 86 -3.55 -21.87 -14.23
N PRO A 87 -3.34 -23.08 -14.78
CA PRO A 87 -3.29 -24.29 -13.98
C PRO A 87 -2.01 -24.30 -13.13
N LEU A 88 -2.20 -24.53 -11.84
CA LEU A 88 -1.11 -24.72 -10.90
C LEU A 88 -0.78 -26.20 -10.77
N HIS A 89 0.39 -26.47 -10.20
CA HIS A 89 0.70 -27.80 -9.71
C HIS A 89 -0.26 -28.21 -8.59
N GLU A 90 -0.27 -29.49 -8.28
CA GLU A 90 -1.12 -30.13 -7.29
C GLU A 90 -0.29 -31.08 -6.44
N LEU A 91 -0.91 -31.57 -5.38
CA LEU A 91 -0.34 -32.63 -4.56
C LEU A 91 -0.79 -33.99 -5.07
N LEU A 92 0.20 -34.82 -5.32
CA LEU A 92 0.03 -36.22 -5.63
C LEU A 92 -0.35 -37.01 -4.37
N ALA A 93 -0.83 -38.24 -4.55
CA ALA A 93 -1.25 -39.10 -3.44
C ALA A 93 -0.13 -39.38 -2.41
N ASN A 94 1.14 -39.32 -2.85
CA ASN A 94 2.31 -39.47 -1.99
C ASN A 94 2.72 -38.18 -1.24
N GLY A 95 1.90 -37.13 -1.30
CA GLY A 95 2.17 -35.84 -0.64
C GLY A 95 3.21 -34.96 -1.34
N ARG A 96 3.79 -35.40 -2.46
CA ARG A 96 4.75 -34.59 -3.24
C ARG A 96 4.04 -33.67 -4.22
N CYS A 97 4.69 -32.54 -4.52
CA CYS A 97 4.25 -31.64 -5.58
C CYS A 97 4.39 -32.34 -6.94
N SER A 98 3.40 -32.17 -7.82
CA SER A 98 3.40 -32.75 -9.18
C SER A 98 4.52 -32.22 -10.08
N CYS A 99 5.25 -31.18 -9.67
CA CYS A 99 6.43 -30.70 -10.39
C CYS A 99 7.71 -31.53 -10.16
N GLY A 100 7.67 -32.48 -9.23
CA GLY A 100 8.81 -33.36 -8.92
C GLY A 100 9.90 -32.74 -8.02
N ARG A 101 9.83 -31.44 -7.70
CA ARG A 101 10.78 -30.76 -6.81
C ARG A 101 10.34 -30.78 -5.35
N GLU A 102 11.27 -30.50 -4.44
CA GLU A 102 10.99 -30.23 -3.02
C GLU A 102 10.51 -28.79 -2.85
N CYS A 103 9.19 -28.59 -2.83
CA CYS A 103 8.59 -27.26 -2.82
C CYS A 103 8.26 -26.72 -1.42
N GLY A 104 8.46 -27.51 -0.36
CA GLY A 104 8.08 -27.15 1.00
C GLY A 104 6.63 -26.64 1.08
N THR A 105 6.45 -25.47 1.69
CA THR A 105 5.14 -24.83 1.86
C THR A 105 4.51 -24.30 0.57
N SER A 106 5.24 -24.30 -0.55
CA SER A 106 4.76 -23.85 -1.87
C SER A 106 4.27 -25.00 -2.76
N ALA A 107 4.28 -26.24 -2.26
CA ALA A 107 3.78 -27.39 -2.98
C ALA A 107 2.32 -27.17 -3.43
N GLY A 108 2.06 -27.39 -4.73
CA GLY A 108 0.74 -27.21 -5.33
C GLY A 108 0.27 -25.77 -5.52
N LYS A 109 1.12 -24.76 -5.29
CA LYS A 109 0.72 -23.34 -5.38
C LYS A 109 1.44 -22.54 -6.46
N HIS A 110 2.30 -23.18 -7.24
CA HIS A 110 3.02 -22.50 -8.31
C HIS A 110 2.50 -22.94 -9.68
N PRO A 111 2.53 -22.05 -10.69
CA PRO A 111 2.04 -22.35 -12.03
C PRO A 111 2.79 -23.50 -12.69
N ARG A 112 2.08 -24.24 -13.55
CA ARG A 112 2.65 -25.28 -14.41
C ARG A 112 3.44 -24.69 -15.59
N PRO A 113 2.94 -23.67 -16.31
CA PRO A 113 3.72 -23.01 -17.37
C PRO A 113 4.83 -22.14 -16.77
N SER A 114 6.01 -22.12 -17.40
CA SER A 114 7.16 -21.32 -16.95
C SER A 114 6.96 -19.81 -17.11
N LYS A 115 6.31 -19.38 -18.20
CA LYS A 115 5.94 -17.99 -18.49
C LYS A 115 4.46 -17.72 -18.23
N TRP A 116 3.98 -18.18 -17.08
CA TRP A 116 2.55 -18.18 -16.76
C TRP A 116 1.90 -16.79 -16.87
N GLN A 117 2.62 -15.71 -16.61
CA GLN A 117 2.11 -14.34 -16.70
C GLN A 117 1.71 -13.95 -18.13
N GLU A 118 2.38 -14.50 -19.14
CA GLU A 118 2.14 -14.23 -20.56
C GLU A 118 1.02 -15.11 -21.13
N VAL A 119 0.81 -16.29 -20.55
CA VAL A 119 -0.16 -17.28 -21.06
C VAL A 119 -1.44 -17.37 -20.23
N ALA A 120 -1.50 -16.72 -19.07
CA ALA A 120 -2.71 -16.67 -18.26
C ALA A 120 -3.86 -16.13 -19.12
N THR A 121 -5.03 -16.79 -19.06
CA THR A 121 -6.13 -16.52 -20.00
C THR A 121 -7.48 -16.74 -19.36
N SER A 122 -8.49 -16.06 -19.89
CA SER A 122 -9.92 -16.31 -19.64
C SER A 122 -10.59 -17.06 -20.80
N ASN A 123 -9.84 -17.51 -21.82
CA ASN A 123 -10.42 -18.20 -22.98
C ASN A 123 -10.96 -19.59 -22.58
N PRO A 124 -12.28 -19.84 -22.72
CA PRO A 124 -12.90 -21.08 -22.25
C PRO A 124 -12.33 -22.33 -22.93
N VAL A 125 -11.97 -22.25 -24.22
CA VAL A 125 -11.37 -23.37 -24.96
C VAL A 125 -10.01 -23.75 -24.37
N THR A 126 -9.19 -22.76 -24.04
CA THR A 126 -7.88 -22.99 -23.41
C THR A 126 -8.02 -23.55 -22.00
N ILE A 127 -8.97 -23.02 -21.21
CA ILE A 127 -9.25 -23.52 -19.85
C ILE A 127 -9.70 -24.99 -19.91
N GLN A 128 -10.68 -25.33 -20.75
CA GLN A 128 -11.12 -26.72 -20.93
C GLN A 128 -9.96 -27.62 -21.38
N HIS A 129 -9.14 -27.16 -22.32
CA HIS A 129 -7.97 -27.91 -22.76
C HIS A 129 -6.99 -28.20 -21.62
N TRP A 130 -6.64 -27.20 -20.81
CA TRP A 130 -5.72 -27.39 -19.68
C TRP A 130 -6.23 -28.37 -18.63
N TRP A 131 -7.50 -28.26 -18.23
CA TRP A 131 -8.08 -29.17 -17.25
C TRP A 131 -8.39 -30.57 -17.85
N SER A 132 -8.57 -30.72 -19.17
CA SER A 132 -8.62 -32.05 -19.80
C SER A 132 -7.30 -32.81 -19.68
N ARG A 133 -6.16 -32.09 -19.74
CA ARG A 133 -4.81 -32.65 -19.61
C ARG A 133 -4.41 -32.88 -18.16
N THR A 134 -4.84 -31.99 -17.28
CA THR A 134 -4.50 -32.00 -15.85
C THR A 134 -5.75 -31.79 -14.99
N PRO A 135 -6.63 -32.80 -14.87
CA PRO A 135 -7.95 -32.61 -14.27
C PRO A 135 -7.95 -32.23 -12.80
N THR A 136 -6.84 -32.48 -12.10
CA THR A 136 -6.68 -32.18 -10.67
C THR A 136 -5.76 -30.99 -10.38
N ALA A 137 -5.40 -30.21 -11.42
CA ALA A 137 -4.63 -28.98 -11.24
C ALA A 137 -5.37 -27.98 -10.35
N ASN A 138 -4.64 -27.39 -9.40
CA ASN A 138 -5.15 -26.26 -8.64
C ASN A 138 -5.37 -25.05 -9.56
N VAL A 139 -6.28 -24.15 -9.17
CA VAL A 139 -6.66 -22.98 -9.96
C VAL A 139 -5.84 -21.77 -9.51
N GLY A 140 -5.07 -21.20 -10.44
CA GLY A 140 -4.35 -19.96 -10.25
C GLY A 140 -4.98 -18.83 -11.04
N MET A 141 -4.93 -17.61 -10.51
CA MET A 141 -5.32 -16.38 -11.18
C MET A 141 -4.16 -15.40 -11.17
N LYS A 142 -3.96 -14.71 -12.29
CA LYS A 142 -3.07 -13.55 -12.39
C LYS A 142 -3.81 -12.32 -11.88
N THR A 143 -3.35 -11.71 -10.79
CA THR A 143 -3.87 -10.40 -10.32
C THR A 143 -3.37 -9.25 -11.20
N GLY A 144 -3.85 -8.03 -10.95
CA GLY A 144 -3.53 -6.85 -11.76
C GLY A 144 -4.59 -6.57 -12.83
N SER A 145 -4.29 -5.60 -13.70
CA SER A 145 -5.22 -5.12 -14.74
C SER A 145 -5.77 -6.22 -15.64
N GLY A 146 -5.00 -7.27 -15.92
CA GLY A 146 -5.45 -8.41 -16.73
C GLY A 146 -6.72 -9.09 -16.19
N SER A 147 -6.89 -9.19 -14.87
CA SER A 147 -8.11 -9.73 -14.24
C SER A 147 -8.99 -8.66 -13.61
N GLY A 148 -8.61 -7.38 -13.70
CA GLY A 148 -9.28 -6.28 -13.01
C GLY A 148 -9.30 -6.40 -11.48
N LEU A 149 -8.39 -7.20 -10.88
CA LEU A 149 -8.43 -7.51 -9.44
C LEU A 149 -7.05 -7.38 -8.78
N VAL A 150 -7.03 -6.78 -7.60
CA VAL A 150 -5.91 -6.87 -6.65
C VAL A 150 -6.27 -7.76 -5.47
N ALA A 151 -5.27 -8.36 -4.83
CA ALA A 151 -5.47 -9.17 -3.64
C ALA A 151 -4.78 -8.58 -2.41
N ILE A 152 -5.40 -8.72 -1.23
CA ILE A 152 -4.79 -8.46 0.07
C ILE A 152 -4.65 -9.80 0.77
N ASP A 153 -3.42 -10.29 0.87
CA ASP A 153 -3.08 -11.50 1.64
C ASP A 153 -2.86 -11.11 3.10
N ILE A 154 -3.56 -11.76 4.02
CA ILE A 154 -3.54 -11.43 5.44
C ILE A 154 -3.01 -12.64 6.20
N ASP A 155 -1.75 -12.56 6.62
CA ASP A 155 -1.03 -13.65 7.26
C ASP A 155 -1.05 -13.54 8.78
N PRO A 156 -1.42 -14.61 9.51
CA PRO A 156 -1.34 -14.61 10.97
C PRO A 156 0.12 -14.68 11.46
N PRO A 157 0.37 -14.25 12.72
CA PRO A 157 -0.64 -13.80 13.69
C PRO A 157 -0.97 -12.31 13.58
N HIS A 158 -0.14 -11.51 12.93
CA HIS A 158 -0.21 -10.04 12.98
C HIS A 158 -1.02 -9.39 11.86
N GLY A 159 -1.35 -10.11 10.78
CA GLY A 159 -2.01 -9.55 9.60
C GLY A 159 -3.34 -8.87 9.87
N GLU A 160 -4.20 -9.44 10.73
CA GLU A 160 -5.49 -8.83 11.08
C GLU A 160 -5.31 -7.50 11.82
N GLY A 161 -4.34 -7.43 12.73
CA GLY A 161 -4.02 -6.19 13.46
C GLY A 161 -3.43 -5.12 12.54
N ALA A 162 -2.53 -5.52 11.64
CA ALA A 162 -1.98 -4.63 10.62
C ALA A 162 -3.08 -4.11 9.67
N LEU A 163 -4.02 -4.97 9.29
CA LEU A 163 -5.11 -4.61 8.40
C LEU A 163 -6.06 -3.64 9.09
N LEU A 164 -6.37 -3.89 10.36
CA LEU A 164 -7.17 -2.98 11.18
C LEU A 164 -6.51 -1.60 11.28
N ALA A 165 -5.20 -1.54 11.52
CA ALA A 165 -4.46 -0.28 11.60
C ALA A 165 -4.44 0.48 10.25
N LEU A 166 -4.26 -0.22 9.13
CA LEU A 166 -4.27 0.38 7.79
C LEU A 166 -5.68 0.84 7.36
N SER A 167 -6.71 0.07 7.69
CA SER A 167 -8.09 0.30 7.25
C SER A 167 -8.96 1.08 8.23
N ASP A 168 -8.50 1.30 9.47
CA ASP A 168 -9.32 1.80 10.59
C ASP A 168 -10.50 0.89 10.97
N GLY A 169 -10.44 -0.38 10.56
CA GLY A 169 -11.55 -1.33 10.70
C GLY A 169 -12.70 -1.11 9.73
N VAL A 170 -12.55 -0.20 8.76
CA VAL A 170 -13.54 0.02 7.72
C VAL A 170 -13.03 -0.57 6.41
N LEU A 171 -13.56 -1.75 6.07
CA LEU A 171 -13.33 -2.40 4.78
C LEU A 171 -14.67 -2.68 4.12
N PRO A 172 -14.86 -2.27 2.86
CA PRO A 172 -16.02 -2.71 2.09
C PRO A 172 -16.05 -4.25 2.04
N PRO A 173 -17.21 -4.89 2.32
CA PRO A 173 -17.38 -6.30 2.04
C PRO A 173 -17.03 -6.58 0.57
N THR A 174 -16.19 -7.58 0.35
CA THR A 174 -15.72 -7.96 -0.98
C THR A 174 -15.46 -9.46 -1.04
N LEU A 175 -15.12 -9.98 -2.21
CA LEU A 175 -14.67 -11.35 -2.41
C LEU A 175 -13.62 -11.76 -1.37
N THR A 176 -13.92 -12.80 -0.59
CA THR A 176 -13.09 -13.22 0.54
C THR A 176 -12.95 -14.73 0.55
N MET A 177 -11.71 -15.22 0.61
CA MET A 177 -11.42 -16.65 0.67
C MET A 177 -10.53 -16.99 1.85
N THR A 178 -10.66 -18.22 2.35
CA THR A 178 -9.73 -18.81 3.31
C THR A 178 -8.42 -19.15 2.62
N THR A 179 -7.32 -19.07 3.38
CA THR A 179 -6.02 -19.60 2.95
C THR A 179 -5.57 -20.71 3.89
N GLY A 180 -4.40 -21.30 3.63
CA GLY A 180 -3.82 -22.32 4.51
C GLY A 180 -3.66 -21.85 5.96
N LYS A 181 -3.53 -20.54 6.23
CA LYS A 181 -3.30 -19.99 7.58
C LYS A 181 -4.18 -18.77 7.92
N GLY A 182 -4.55 -17.95 6.95
CA GLY A 182 -5.31 -16.71 7.15
C GLY A 182 -6.45 -16.58 6.14
N ARG A 183 -6.62 -15.37 5.60
CA ARG A 183 -7.62 -15.09 4.56
C ARG A 183 -7.07 -14.13 3.53
N ARG A 184 -7.73 -14.09 2.38
CA ARG A 184 -7.40 -13.18 1.28
C ARG A 184 -8.64 -12.45 0.81
N LEU A 185 -8.50 -11.15 0.63
CA LEU A 185 -9.53 -10.26 0.08
C LEU A 185 -9.18 -9.96 -1.37
N LEU A 186 -10.14 -9.98 -2.28
CA LEU A 186 -9.97 -9.49 -3.65
C LEU A 186 -10.79 -8.20 -3.84
N TYR A 187 -10.20 -7.19 -4.46
CA TYR A 187 -10.88 -5.94 -4.78
C TYR A 187 -10.73 -5.61 -6.27
N ALA A 188 -11.78 -5.01 -6.84
CA ALA A 188 -11.80 -4.51 -8.21
C ALA A 188 -10.85 -3.31 -8.38
N ILE A 189 -10.08 -3.33 -9.46
CA ILE A 189 -9.33 -2.18 -9.94
C ILE A 189 -10.33 -1.28 -10.67
N PRO A 190 -10.53 -0.01 -10.24
CA PRO A 190 -11.46 0.89 -10.91
C PRO A 190 -11.00 1.18 -12.34
N ASP A 191 -11.92 1.16 -13.31
CA ASP A 191 -11.60 1.49 -14.71
C ASP A 191 -10.98 2.88 -14.90
N SER A 192 -11.25 3.80 -13.96
CA SER A 192 -10.69 5.15 -13.94
C SER A 192 -9.23 5.22 -13.47
N LEU A 193 -8.64 4.11 -13.03
CA LEU A 193 -7.29 4.10 -12.49
C LEU A 193 -6.26 3.96 -13.62
N GLU A 194 -5.56 5.04 -13.92
CA GLU A 194 -4.55 5.09 -15.00
C GLU A 194 -3.21 4.47 -14.59
N ILE A 195 -2.91 4.43 -13.28
CA ILE A 195 -1.64 3.92 -12.75
C ILE A 195 -1.81 2.46 -12.37
N GLU A 196 -0.96 1.60 -12.92
CA GLU A 196 -0.98 0.17 -12.61
C GLU A 196 -0.62 -0.11 -11.15
N PRO A 197 -1.46 -0.86 -10.40
CA PRO A 197 -1.14 -1.29 -9.05
C PRO A 197 0.14 -2.12 -9.01
N GLN A 198 0.94 -1.97 -7.96
CA GLN A 198 2.18 -2.70 -7.70
C GLN A 198 1.99 -3.68 -6.55
N THR A 199 2.81 -4.73 -6.51
CA THR A 199 2.84 -5.66 -5.36
C THR A 199 3.66 -5.05 -4.23
N VAL A 200 3.08 -4.94 -3.03
CA VAL A 200 3.70 -4.30 -1.86
C VAL A 200 3.59 -5.22 -0.63
N PRO A 201 4.71 -5.68 -0.05
CA PRO A 201 4.72 -6.45 1.19
C PRO A 201 4.78 -5.54 2.42
N PHE A 202 4.12 -5.97 3.50
CA PHE A 202 4.18 -5.36 4.83
C PHE A 202 4.76 -6.38 5.79
N LYS A 203 5.87 -5.99 6.44
CA LYS A 203 6.55 -6.84 7.41
C LYS A 203 6.39 -6.27 8.82
N ASP A 204 6.31 -7.14 9.80
CA ASP A 204 6.41 -6.78 11.21
C ASP A 204 7.86 -6.44 11.59
N ASP A 205 8.07 -6.06 12.86
CA ASP A 205 9.38 -5.64 13.39
C ASP A 205 10.42 -6.77 13.35
N ASP A 206 9.97 -8.03 13.36
CA ASP A 206 10.81 -9.23 13.24
C ASP A 206 11.09 -9.61 11.76
N GLY A 207 10.53 -8.86 10.81
CA GLY A 207 10.71 -9.05 9.38
C GLY A 207 9.80 -10.11 8.76
N HIS A 208 8.83 -10.65 9.51
CA HIS A 208 7.81 -11.56 8.97
C HIS A 208 6.72 -10.78 8.25
N GLU A 209 6.25 -11.33 7.13
CA GLU A 209 5.18 -10.69 6.36
C GLU A 209 3.84 -10.83 7.09
N SER A 210 3.17 -9.71 7.31
CA SER A 210 1.85 -9.63 7.94
C SER A 210 0.75 -9.42 6.91
N ILE A 211 1.02 -8.59 5.89
CA ILE A 211 0.12 -8.33 4.77
C ILE A 211 0.91 -8.29 3.47
N ARG A 212 0.34 -8.82 2.38
CA ARG A 212 0.82 -8.55 1.03
C ARG A 212 -0.29 -8.05 0.13
N LEU A 213 -0.10 -6.84 -0.40
CA LEU A 213 -0.91 -6.32 -1.49
C LEU A 213 -0.35 -6.86 -2.81
N GLN A 214 -1.17 -7.54 -3.58
CA GLN A 214 -0.78 -8.29 -4.76
C GLN A 214 -1.49 -7.76 -6.00
N GLY A 215 -0.71 -7.15 -6.89
CA GLY A 215 -1.13 -6.57 -8.17
C GLY A 215 0.06 -6.52 -9.14
N GLY A 216 0.02 -5.66 -10.14
CA GLY A 216 1.14 -5.47 -11.06
C GLY A 216 0.78 -5.72 -12.52
N ASN A 217 1.50 -5.06 -13.41
CA ASN A 217 1.46 -5.31 -14.85
C ASN A 217 1.90 -6.76 -15.18
N SER A 218 2.91 -7.29 -14.47
CA SER A 218 3.26 -8.71 -14.55
C SER A 218 2.27 -9.62 -13.81
N GLY A 219 1.44 -9.06 -12.92
CA GLY A 219 0.50 -9.77 -12.05
C GLY A 219 1.17 -10.66 -11.00
N ALA A 220 0.53 -10.79 -9.84
CA ALA A 220 0.90 -11.80 -8.84
C ALA A 220 0.00 -13.03 -8.98
N GLN A 221 0.48 -14.17 -8.49
CA GLN A 221 -0.27 -15.42 -8.53
C GLN A 221 -1.20 -15.51 -7.31
N CYS A 222 -2.50 -15.66 -7.55
CA CYS A 222 -3.50 -15.94 -6.54
C CYS A 222 -4.05 -17.36 -6.69
N VAL A 223 -3.99 -18.18 -5.64
CA VAL A 223 -4.63 -19.50 -5.63
C VAL A 223 -6.12 -19.29 -5.34
N LEU A 224 -7.01 -19.84 -6.17
CA LEU A 224 -8.46 -19.69 -6.02
C LEU A 224 -9.11 -20.95 -5.46
N PRO A 225 -10.24 -20.84 -4.72
CA PRO A 225 -11.11 -21.97 -4.42
C PRO A 225 -11.53 -22.71 -5.71
N PRO A 226 -11.74 -24.03 -5.71
CA PRO A 226 -11.65 -24.94 -4.57
C PRO A 226 -10.28 -25.62 -4.40
N SER A 227 -9.18 -24.97 -4.79
CA SER A 227 -7.82 -25.57 -4.78
C SER A 227 -7.43 -26.26 -3.46
N TRP A 228 -6.52 -27.24 -3.54
CA TRP A 228 -6.06 -28.03 -2.40
C TRP A 228 -4.68 -27.59 -1.89
N HIS A 229 -4.58 -27.33 -0.60
CA HIS A 229 -3.36 -26.91 0.08
C HIS A 229 -2.57 -28.11 0.66
N TYR A 230 -1.24 -27.98 0.77
CA TYR A 230 -0.38 -29.04 1.33
C TYR A 230 -0.64 -29.40 2.78
N SER A 231 -1.26 -28.49 3.54
CA SER A 231 -1.69 -28.76 4.90
C SER A 231 -2.96 -29.64 4.97
N GLY A 232 -3.50 -30.09 3.83
CA GLY A 232 -4.78 -30.82 3.78
C GLY A 232 -6.02 -29.93 3.92
N ARG A 233 -5.86 -28.62 3.73
CA ARG A 233 -6.98 -27.65 3.74
C ARG A 233 -7.41 -27.34 2.30
N ARG A 234 -8.69 -27.10 2.11
CA ARG A 234 -9.26 -26.60 0.85
C ARG A 234 -9.31 -25.07 0.90
N TYR A 235 -8.95 -24.41 -0.20
CA TYR A 235 -9.26 -22.99 -0.37
C TYR A 235 -10.77 -22.87 -0.58
N GLU A 236 -11.44 -22.05 0.22
CA GLU A 236 -12.90 -21.90 0.20
C GLU A 236 -13.27 -20.42 0.20
N TRP A 237 -14.33 -20.06 -0.53
CA TRP A 237 -14.96 -18.76 -0.36
C TRP A 237 -15.60 -18.71 1.03
N VAL A 238 -15.44 -17.58 1.72
CA VAL A 238 -16.21 -17.32 2.94
C VAL A 238 -17.69 -17.17 2.52
N ALA A 239 -18.60 -17.75 3.30
CA ALA A 239 -20.03 -17.73 2.99
C ALA A 239 -20.55 -16.30 2.77
N GLY A 240 -21.25 -16.06 1.66
CA GLY A 240 -21.71 -14.74 1.24
C GLY A 240 -20.64 -13.87 0.56
N HIS A 241 -19.43 -14.40 0.35
CA HIS A 241 -18.29 -13.68 -0.23
C HIS A 241 -17.68 -14.39 -1.45
N GLY A 242 -18.37 -15.38 -2.02
CA GLY A 242 -18.00 -15.97 -3.30
C GLY A 242 -18.47 -15.13 -4.50
N PRO A 243 -17.90 -15.34 -5.70
CA PRO A 243 -18.25 -14.57 -6.90
C PRO A 243 -19.65 -14.83 -7.45
N SER A 244 -20.35 -15.84 -6.95
CA SER A 244 -21.78 -16.06 -7.22
C SER A 244 -22.69 -15.37 -6.20
N GLU A 245 -22.12 -14.76 -5.15
CA GLU A 245 -22.85 -14.20 -4.01
C GLU A 245 -22.62 -12.69 -3.88
N ILE A 246 -21.42 -12.19 -4.19
CA ILE A 246 -21.06 -10.77 -4.13
C ILE A 246 -20.12 -10.40 -5.29
N GLU A 247 -20.22 -9.15 -5.75
CA GLU A 247 -19.24 -8.56 -6.64
C GLU A 247 -17.98 -8.11 -5.86
N ALA A 248 -16.84 -8.04 -6.55
CA ALA A 248 -15.65 -7.44 -5.95
C ALA A 248 -15.88 -5.94 -5.74
N ALA A 249 -15.76 -5.47 -4.50
CA ALA A 249 -15.82 -4.05 -4.22
C ALA A 249 -14.62 -3.33 -4.87
N PRO A 250 -14.75 -2.05 -5.25
CA PRO A 250 -13.61 -1.24 -5.65
C PRO A 250 -12.54 -1.24 -4.57
N MET A 251 -11.27 -1.32 -4.97
CA MET A 251 -10.15 -1.27 -4.01
C MET A 251 -10.21 0.03 -3.20
N PRO A 252 -10.10 -0.04 -1.86
CA PRO A 252 -10.15 1.15 -1.01
C PRO A 252 -9.06 2.16 -1.37
N GLY A 253 -9.31 3.45 -1.17
CA GLY A 253 -8.34 4.51 -1.52
C GLY A 253 -6.97 4.34 -0.86
N TRP A 254 -6.88 3.76 0.34
CA TRP A 254 -5.61 3.45 0.98
C TRP A 254 -4.84 2.34 0.24
N VAL A 255 -5.54 1.36 -0.36
CA VAL A 255 -4.94 0.31 -1.19
C VAL A 255 -4.45 0.92 -2.50
N ILE A 256 -5.28 1.76 -3.15
CA ILE A 256 -4.91 2.45 -4.41
C ILE A 256 -3.59 3.16 -4.21
N ALA A 257 -3.48 3.96 -3.16
CA ALA A 257 -2.35 4.84 -3.05
C ALA A 257 -1.07 4.18 -2.50
N ILE A 258 -1.18 2.98 -1.92
CA ILE A 258 -0.01 2.15 -1.62
C ILE A 258 0.44 1.42 -2.89
N MET A 259 -0.50 0.90 -3.66
CA MET A 259 -0.18 0.09 -4.84
C MET A 259 0.14 0.94 -6.07
N CYS A 260 -0.37 2.16 -6.20
CA CYS A 260 -0.35 2.92 -7.45
C CYS A 260 0.40 4.24 -7.26
N PRO A 261 1.74 4.19 -7.14
CA PRO A 261 2.52 5.38 -6.86
C PRO A 261 2.53 6.39 -8.01
N ASP A 262 2.22 7.66 -7.68
CA ASP A 262 2.39 8.80 -8.60
C ASP A 262 3.89 8.89 -8.95
N PRO A 263 4.27 8.86 -10.25
CA PRO A 263 5.68 8.72 -10.66
C PRO A 263 6.56 9.92 -10.24
N GLU A 264 5.99 11.10 -9.99
CA GLU A 264 6.73 12.25 -9.47
C GLU A 264 5.94 13.06 -8.42
N PRO A 265 6.57 13.48 -7.30
CA PRO A 265 5.94 14.40 -6.37
C PRO A 265 5.66 15.78 -6.95
N ARG A 266 4.47 16.33 -6.64
CA ARG A 266 4.18 17.73 -6.90
C ARG A 266 5.00 18.60 -5.96
N HIS A 267 5.92 19.33 -6.56
CA HIS A 267 6.71 20.36 -5.90
C HIS A 267 5.91 21.66 -5.73
N ALA A 268 6.49 22.65 -5.07
CA ALA A 268 6.15 24.03 -5.42
C ALA A 268 6.28 24.17 -6.95
N ASP A 269 5.28 24.75 -7.62
CA ASP A 269 5.48 25.24 -8.99
C ASP A 269 6.77 26.05 -9.02
N PRO A 270 7.57 26.04 -10.10
CA PRO A 270 8.94 26.51 -10.08
C PRO A 270 8.99 28.01 -9.76
N VAL A 271 9.00 28.34 -8.48
CA VAL A 271 9.66 29.52 -7.95
C VAL A 271 11.10 29.24 -8.31
N ARG A 272 11.52 29.80 -9.45
CA ARG A 272 12.90 29.88 -9.94
C ARG A 272 13.86 29.48 -8.84
N THR A 273 14.27 28.22 -8.84
CA THR A 273 15.36 27.78 -7.99
C THR A 273 16.58 28.48 -8.56
N ASN A 274 16.83 29.72 -8.12
CA ASN A 274 18.20 30.13 -8.00
C ASN A 274 18.83 29.02 -7.15
N ASN A 275 19.82 28.34 -7.72
CA ASN A 275 20.52 27.16 -7.19
C ASN A 275 21.26 27.40 -5.86
N ASP A 276 20.77 28.32 -5.04
CA ASP A 276 21.32 28.67 -3.76
C ASP A 276 20.58 27.76 -2.76
N GLY A 277 21.22 26.69 -2.28
CA GLY A 277 20.69 25.79 -1.23
C GLY A 277 20.23 26.48 0.07
N ASP A 278 20.35 27.80 0.12
CA ASP A 278 19.94 28.72 1.18
C ASP A 278 18.53 29.31 1.02
N SER A 279 17.74 28.91 0.01
CA SER A 279 16.36 29.38 -0.06
C SER A 279 15.52 28.87 1.12
N PRO A 280 14.50 29.64 1.60
CA PRO A 280 13.63 29.20 2.69
C PRO A 280 12.99 27.83 2.44
N PHE A 281 12.54 27.57 1.20
CA PHE A 281 11.95 26.28 0.83
C PHE A 281 12.98 25.14 0.80
N ALA A 282 14.19 25.37 0.30
CA ALA A 282 15.24 24.36 0.29
C ALA A 282 15.64 23.97 1.72
N GLN A 283 15.86 24.95 2.60
CA GLN A 283 16.18 24.66 4.00
C GLN A 283 15.02 23.99 4.72
N PHE A 284 13.77 24.40 4.46
CA PHE A 284 12.61 23.78 5.07
C PHE A 284 12.40 22.34 4.60
N ASN A 285 12.60 22.05 3.30
CA ASN A 285 12.59 20.68 2.80
C ASN A 285 13.68 19.83 3.46
N ALA A 286 14.90 20.36 3.58
CA ALA A 286 16.05 19.64 4.13
C ALA A 286 15.89 19.31 5.63
N ARG A 287 15.53 20.28 6.47
CA ARG A 287 15.56 20.11 7.94
C ARG A 287 14.23 20.36 8.67
N GLY A 288 13.19 20.81 7.97
CA GLY A 288 11.87 20.92 8.58
C GLY A 288 11.30 19.55 8.94
N ASP A 289 10.41 19.49 9.92
CA ASP A 289 9.81 18.23 10.39
C ASP A 289 8.33 18.12 9.96
N TRP A 290 7.95 16.94 9.46
CA TRP A 290 6.60 16.70 8.94
C TRP A 290 5.54 16.84 10.02
N TRP A 291 5.80 16.34 11.23
CA TRP A 291 4.77 16.28 12.26
C TRP A 291 4.65 17.58 13.02
N THR A 292 5.76 18.09 13.53
CA THR A 292 5.78 19.25 14.41
C THR A 292 5.51 20.56 13.68
N GLU A 293 5.85 20.66 12.39
CA GLU A 293 5.75 21.93 11.66
C GLU A 293 4.67 21.95 10.57
N ILE A 294 4.12 20.80 10.18
CA ILE A 294 3.13 20.71 9.09
C ILE A 294 1.87 19.98 9.53
N LEU A 295 1.97 18.69 9.82
CA LEU A 295 0.80 17.82 9.93
C LEU A 295 0.05 17.99 11.25
N ALA A 296 0.73 18.00 12.39
CA ALA A 296 0.06 18.20 13.68
C ALA A 296 -0.54 19.61 13.81
N PRO A 297 0.14 20.71 13.41
CA PRO A 297 -0.47 22.03 13.37
C PRO A 297 -1.66 22.14 12.41
N ALA A 298 -1.67 21.35 11.32
CA ALA A 298 -2.81 21.26 10.41
C ALA A 298 -4.00 20.45 10.98
N GLY A 299 -3.84 19.81 12.15
CA GLY A 299 -4.84 18.95 12.78
C GLY A 299 -4.86 17.51 12.27
N ALA A 300 -3.84 17.08 11.53
CA ALA A 300 -3.66 15.68 11.16
C ALA A 300 -3.11 14.87 12.33
N LYS A 301 -3.36 13.56 12.34
CA LYS A 301 -2.93 12.64 13.41
C LYS A 301 -2.13 11.49 12.85
N GLN A 302 -1.07 11.07 13.52
CA GLN A 302 -0.38 9.83 13.17
C GLN A 302 -1.26 8.62 13.50
N CYS A 303 -1.46 7.72 12.53
CA CYS A 303 -2.31 6.54 12.69
C CYS A 303 -1.58 5.22 12.45
N GLY A 304 -0.29 5.25 12.13
CA GLY A 304 0.52 4.05 12.00
C GLY A 304 1.93 4.34 11.52
N ARG A 305 2.74 3.28 11.50
CA ARG A 305 4.07 3.24 10.89
C ARG A 305 4.18 1.97 10.03
N GLY A 306 5.00 2.01 9.00
CA GLY A 306 5.27 0.86 8.11
C GLY A 306 6.75 0.73 7.84
N GLY A 307 7.31 -0.47 8.05
CA GLY A 307 8.76 -0.66 7.96
C GLY A 307 9.54 0.32 8.84
N GLN A 308 10.82 0.58 8.51
CA GLN A 308 11.69 1.42 9.34
C GLN A 308 11.55 2.93 9.14
N SER A 309 10.88 3.41 8.08
CA SER A 309 10.90 4.85 7.73
C SER A 309 9.61 5.43 7.15
N VAL A 310 8.52 4.65 7.11
CA VAL A 310 7.22 5.14 6.62
C VAL A 310 6.28 5.41 7.77
N GLU A 311 5.59 6.54 7.69
CA GLU A 311 4.59 6.96 8.66
C GLU A 311 3.24 7.20 7.99
N TYR A 312 2.14 6.96 8.69
CA TYR A 312 0.79 7.16 8.15
C TYR A 312 0.04 8.24 8.94
N ALA A 313 -0.70 9.06 8.21
CA ALA A 313 -1.47 10.18 8.76
C ALA A 313 -2.96 10.05 8.46
N THR A 314 -3.78 10.34 9.46
CA THR A 314 -5.22 10.62 9.33
C THR A 314 -5.41 12.11 9.09
N ARG A 315 -6.21 12.47 8.08
CA ARG A 315 -6.44 13.87 7.72
C ARG A 315 -7.23 14.63 8.80
N PRO A 316 -7.16 15.97 8.82
CA PRO A 316 -7.95 16.79 9.74
C PRO A 316 -9.45 16.51 9.62
N GLY A 317 -10.15 16.45 10.76
CA GLY A 317 -11.59 16.22 10.84
C GLY A 317 -12.05 14.78 10.60
N LYS A 318 -11.16 13.85 10.20
CA LYS A 318 -11.48 12.42 10.12
C LYS A 318 -11.21 11.76 11.48
N LYS A 319 -12.12 10.86 11.92
CA LYS A 319 -12.03 10.21 13.24
C LYS A 319 -10.85 9.23 13.34
N GLY A 320 -10.51 8.55 12.24
CA GLY A 320 -9.40 7.60 12.15
C GLY A 320 -9.09 7.19 10.71
N GLY A 321 -8.10 6.31 10.56
CA GLY A 321 -7.72 5.69 9.31
C GLY A 321 -6.79 6.47 8.40
N VAL A 322 -5.98 5.70 7.68
CA VAL A 322 -4.94 6.19 6.80
C VAL A 322 -5.53 7.10 5.71
N SER A 323 -4.99 8.32 5.63
CA SER A 323 -5.41 9.39 4.72
C SER A 323 -4.22 10.02 3.97
N ALA A 324 -3.01 9.83 4.46
CA ALA A 324 -1.75 10.10 3.77
C ALA A 324 -0.62 9.23 4.35
N SER A 325 0.52 9.16 3.66
CA SER A 325 1.76 8.57 4.16
C SER A 325 2.94 9.52 3.98
N ILE A 326 3.94 9.40 4.86
CA ILE A 326 5.23 10.08 4.77
C ILE A 326 6.31 9.03 4.53
N GLY A 327 7.18 9.23 3.54
CA GLY A 327 8.37 8.40 3.35
C GLY A 327 8.18 7.14 2.50
N HIS A 328 6.95 6.80 2.10
CA HIS A 328 6.72 5.87 0.98
C HIS A 328 7.24 6.43 -0.34
N TYR A 329 7.18 7.75 -0.50
CA TYR A 329 7.67 8.48 -1.66
C TYR A 329 8.82 9.37 -1.23
N ARG A 330 9.70 9.68 -2.19
CA ARG A 330 10.79 10.64 -1.99
C ARG A 330 10.54 11.87 -2.84
N ALA A 331 10.79 13.04 -2.26
CA ALA A 331 10.90 14.29 -3.01
C ALA A 331 12.12 14.22 -3.94
N ARG A 332 12.22 15.16 -4.89
CA ARG A 332 13.35 15.27 -5.83
C ARG A 332 14.72 15.37 -5.15
N ASP A 333 14.78 15.91 -3.94
CA ASP A 333 15.99 15.99 -3.12
C ASP A 333 16.29 14.70 -2.32
N GLY A 334 15.49 13.64 -2.51
CA GLY A 334 15.61 12.36 -1.81
C GLY A 334 14.96 12.33 -0.43
N SER A 335 14.40 13.44 0.06
CA SER A 335 13.76 13.50 1.38
C SER A 335 12.40 12.76 1.41
N PRO A 336 11.94 12.24 2.57
CA PRO A 336 10.60 11.68 2.71
C PRO A 336 9.51 12.67 2.27
N ALA A 337 8.66 12.27 1.32
CA ALA A 337 7.53 13.08 0.84
C ALA A 337 6.19 12.61 1.43
N LEU A 338 5.22 13.52 1.48
CA LEU A 338 3.84 13.27 1.90
C LEU A 338 2.99 12.91 0.69
N HIS A 339 2.43 11.70 0.64
CA HIS A 339 1.43 11.32 -0.37
C HIS A 339 0.04 11.29 0.26
N VAL A 340 -0.91 12.02 -0.31
CA VAL A 340 -2.27 12.20 0.20
C VAL A 340 -3.24 11.26 -0.49
N PHE A 341 -3.85 10.35 0.27
CA PHE A 341 -4.80 9.35 -0.20
C PHE A 341 -6.24 9.86 -0.28
N SER A 342 -6.56 10.85 0.57
CA SER A 342 -7.93 11.31 0.72
C SER A 342 -8.24 12.49 -0.19
N GLY A 343 -9.28 12.36 -1.03
CA GLY A 343 -9.82 13.49 -1.81
C GLY A 343 -10.46 14.61 -0.98
N ASN A 344 -10.53 14.45 0.35
CA ASN A 344 -11.12 15.43 1.27
C ASN A 344 -10.06 16.00 2.25
N TRP A 345 -8.77 15.91 1.93
CA TRP A 345 -7.74 16.56 2.73
C TRP A 345 -7.82 18.08 2.54
N PRO A 346 -8.00 18.89 3.59
CA PRO A 346 -8.10 20.34 3.42
C PRO A 346 -6.85 20.91 2.72
N HIS A 347 -7.07 21.57 1.58
CA HIS A 347 -6.04 22.22 0.76
C HIS A 347 -5.02 21.29 0.08
N LEU A 348 -5.18 19.97 0.16
CA LEU A 348 -4.36 19.01 -0.58
C LEU A 348 -5.26 18.11 -1.44
N ASP A 349 -4.79 17.80 -2.63
CA ASP A 349 -5.51 16.98 -3.58
C ASP A 349 -5.26 15.50 -3.28
N GLY A 350 -6.31 14.69 -3.33
CA GLY A 350 -6.19 13.23 -3.22
C GLY A 350 -5.44 12.64 -4.40
N GLY A 351 -4.65 11.60 -4.15
CA GLY A 351 -3.80 10.93 -5.13
C GLY A 351 -2.54 11.72 -5.49
N ARG A 352 -2.16 12.74 -4.72
CA ARG A 352 -0.98 13.57 -4.99
C ARG A 352 0.09 13.43 -3.92
N THR A 353 1.35 13.52 -4.36
CA THR A 353 2.52 13.59 -3.47
C THR A 353 3.04 15.02 -3.37
N TYR A 354 3.51 15.43 -2.20
CA TYR A 354 4.02 16.76 -1.87
C TYR A 354 5.35 16.69 -1.12
N ASP A 355 6.27 17.61 -1.41
CA ASP A 355 7.39 17.92 -0.51
C ASP A 355 6.92 18.82 0.65
N LYS A 356 7.81 19.05 1.65
CA LYS A 356 7.45 19.79 2.86
C LYS A 356 6.98 21.21 2.56
N SER A 357 7.73 21.95 1.74
CA SER A 357 7.40 23.31 1.34
C SER A 357 6.11 23.38 0.51
N GLY A 358 5.91 22.44 -0.41
CA GLY A 358 4.70 22.32 -1.22
C GLY A 358 3.45 22.04 -0.40
N ALA A 359 3.56 21.18 0.63
CA ALA A 359 2.47 20.94 1.57
C ALA A 359 2.24 22.17 2.49
N TYR A 360 3.31 22.75 3.03
CA TYR A 360 3.25 23.91 3.93
C TYR A 360 2.56 25.12 3.28
N ALA A 361 2.97 25.47 2.06
CA ALA A 361 2.39 26.60 1.33
C ALA A 361 0.90 26.38 1.04
N ARG A 362 0.48 25.15 0.73
CA ARG A 362 -0.92 24.84 0.47
C ARG A 362 -1.78 24.84 1.73
N ILE A 363 -1.29 24.22 2.80
CA ILE A 363 -2.01 24.09 4.07
C ILE A 363 -2.17 25.46 4.75
N PHE A 364 -1.07 26.21 4.91
CA PHE A 364 -1.07 27.44 5.74
C PHE A 364 -1.22 28.72 4.95
N HIS A 365 -0.87 28.71 3.66
CA HIS A 365 -0.87 29.90 2.80
C HIS A 365 -1.77 29.76 1.57
N ARG A 366 -2.63 28.72 1.52
CA ARG A 366 -3.58 28.46 0.42
C ARG A 366 -2.93 28.43 -0.97
N GLY A 367 -1.68 27.99 -1.04
CA GLY A 367 -0.90 27.94 -2.27
C GLY A 367 -0.18 29.25 -2.62
N ASP A 368 -0.23 30.29 -1.78
CA ASP A 368 0.60 31.47 -1.95
C ASP A 368 2.04 31.17 -1.50
N PHE A 369 2.87 30.76 -2.46
CA PHE A 369 4.28 30.47 -2.24
C PHE A 369 5.11 31.71 -1.89
N SER A 370 4.67 32.92 -2.23
CA SER A 370 5.39 34.14 -1.83
C SER A 370 5.19 34.41 -0.33
N ALA A 371 3.94 34.31 0.14
CA ALA A 371 3.61 34.43 1.56
C ALA A 371 4.29 33.32 2.38
N ALA A 372 4.22 32.08 1.91
CA ALA A 372 4.87 30.94 2.56
C ALA A 372 6.39 31.10 2.66
N GLY A 373 7.05 31.60 1.61
CA GLY A 373 8.49 31.85 1.64
C GLY A 373 8.90 32.92 2.65
N LYS A 374 8.12 34.00 2.78
CA LYS A 374 8.35 35.06 3.78
C LYS A 374 8.18 34.54 5.21
N ASP A 375 7.14 33.74 5.42
CA ASP A 375 6.84 33.13 6.70
C ASP A 375 7.93 32.13 7.13
N LEU A 376 8.38 31.26 6.23
CA LEU A 376 9.51 30.36 6.50
C LEU A 376 10.81 31.12 6.78
N LEU A 377 11.07 32.22 6.08
CA LEU A 377 12.21 33.09 6.36
C LEU A 377 12.13 33.70 7.77
N ALA A 378 10.94 34.16 8.18
CA ALA A 378 10.70 34.68 9.53
C ALA A 378 10.88 33.59 10.62
N ARG A 379 10.62 32.33 10.27
CA ARG A 379 10.86 31.14 11.11
C ARG A 379 12.32 30.66 11.09
N GLY A 380 13.21 31.37 10.37
CA GLY A 380 14.64 31.10 10.34
C GLY A 380 15.08 30.08 9.29
N TYR A 381 14.24 29.76 8.30
CA TYR A 381 14.62 28.96 7.15
C TYR A 381 15.12 29.86 6.02
N GLY A 382 16.40 29.74 5.67
CA GLY A 382 17.09 30.57 4.68
C GLY A 382 17.67 31.86 5.26
N THR A 383 18.43 32.59 4.44
CA THR A 383 18.99 33.90 4.81
C THR A 383 18.33 35.01 4.01
N PRO A 384 18.07 36.19 4.62
CA PRO A 384 17.63 37.34 3.86
C PRO A 384 18.70 37.66 2.81
N LYS A 385 18.35 37.66 1.52
CA LYS A 385 19.25 38.22 0.51
C LYS A 385 19.53 39.65 0.92
N ALA A 386 20.80 39.96 1.18
CA ALA A 386 21.24 41.34 1.30
C ALA A 386 20.67 42.07 0.07
N ARG A 387 19.89 43.13 0.29
CA ARG A 387 19.51 44.00 -0.82
C ARG A 387 20.81 44.44 -1.45
N ALA A 388 21.11 43.96 -2.66
CA ALA A 388 22.14 44.56 -3.47
C ALA A 388 21.82 46.06 -3.51
N GLY A 389 22.71 46.87 -2.95
CA GLY A 389 22.47 48.27 -2.72
C GLY A 389 21.93 48.94 -3.98
N SER A 390 20.94 49.81 -3.80
CA SER A 390 20.43 50.74 -4.80
C SER A 390 21.50 51.78 -5.17
N GLY A 391 22.60 51.32 -5.75
CA GLY A 391 23.79 52.12 -6.06
C GLY A 391 24.37 51.75 -7.42
N ARG A 392 23.53 51.68 -8.48
CA ARG A 392 24.04 51.73 -9.86
C ARG A 392 23.30 52.82 -10.62
N ASN A 393 24.07 53.81 -11.04
CA ASN A 393 23.59 54.94 -11.84
C ASN A 393 23.22 54.42 -13.25
N PRO A 394 21.95 54.47 -13.67
CA PRO A 394 21.50 53.94 -14.97
C PRO A 394 22.20 54.60 -16.17
N VAL A 395 22.78 55.79 -15.96
CA VAL A 395 23.51 56.53 -16.99
C VAL A 395 24.88 55.92 -17.24
N GLU A 396 25.64 55.57 -16.20
CA GLU A 396 26.97 54.94 -16.35
C GLU A 396 26.88 53.57 -17.02
N ASP A 397 25.85 52.78 -16.66
CA ASP A 397 25.63 51.44 -17.22
C ASP A 397 25.26 51.48 -18.71
N ARG A 398 24.69 52.61 -19.15
CA ARG A 398 24.36 52.88 -20.55
C ARG A 398 25.58 53.39 -21.32
N VAL A 399 26.43 54.21 -20.70
CA VAL A 399 27.71 54.65 -21.26
C VAL A 399 28.65 53.47 -21.48
N VAL A 400 28.81 52.58 -20.49
CA VAL A 400 29.67 51.38 -20.62
C VAL A 400 29.18 50.44 -21.72
N ARG A 401 27.86 50.29 -21.89
CA ARG A 401 27.28 49.50 -23.00
C ARG A 401 27.52 50.14 -24.36
N LEU A 402 27.37 51.46 -24.46
CA LEU A 402 27.64 52.20 -25.70
C LEU A 402 29.13 52.16 -26.08
N GLU A 403 30.03 52.34 -25.12
CA GLU A 403 31.48 52.23 -25.36
C GLU A 403 31.88 50.83 -25.84
N ARG A 404 31.28 49.78 -25.28
CA ARG A 404 31.52 48.41 -25.73
C ARG A 404 30.99 48.17 -27.14
N ALA A 405 29.81 48.69 -27.46
CA ALA A 405 29.24 48.59 -28.80
C ALA A 405 30.09 49.33 -29.85
N VAL A 406 30.58 50.54 -29.51
CA VAL A 406 31.46 51.33 -30.38
C VAL A 406 32.78 50.58 -30.64
N ARG A 407 33.37 49.95 -29.63
CA ARG A 407 34.60 49.15 -29.82
C ARG A 407 34.39 47.94 -30.73
N LEU A 408 33.27 47.24 -30.58
CA LEU A 408 32.94 46.09 -31.43
C LEU A 408 32.71 46.51 -32.88
N LEU A 409 31.96 47.60 -33.11
CA LEU A 409 31.76 48.14 -34.45
C LEU A 409 33.08 48.62 -35.08
N ALA A 410 33.99 49.21 -34.30
CA ALA A 410 35.30 49.62 -34.79
C ALA A 410 36.19 48.42 -35.18
N GLN A 411 36.10 47.29 -34.47
CA GLN A 411 36.79 46.04 -34.81
C GLN A 411 36.23 45.44 -36.10
N GLU A 412 34.90 45.40 -36.23
CA GLU A 412 34.21 44.89 -37.41
C GLU A 412 34.52 45.75 -38.66
N LEU A 413 34.58 47.07 -38.52
CA LEU A 413 34.95 47.98 -39.60
C LEU A 413 36.40 47.82 -40.04
N THR A 414 37.31 47.54 -39.09
CA THR A 414 38.71 47.24 -39.38
C THR A 414 38.84 45.92 -40.16
N GLN A 415 38.06 44.91 -39.78
CA GLN A 415 38.05 43.61 -40.42
C GLN A 415 37.51 43.69 -41.86
N LEU A 416 36.40 44.40 -42.07
CA LEU A 416 35.85 44.64 -43.41
C LEU A 416 36.80 45.44 -44.32
N ARG A 417 37.57 46.38 -43.76
CA ARG A 417 38.60 47.13 -44.52
C ARG A 417 39.78 46.23 -44.92
N ALA A 418 40.20 45.32 -44.04
CA ALA A 418 41.24 44.35 -44.35
C ALA A 418 40.79 43.36 -45.45
N GLU A 419 39.55 42.89 -45.38
CA GLU A 419 38.95 42.00 -46.39
C GLU A 419 38.83 42.69 -47.76
N ARG A 420 38.41 43.96 -47.78
CA ARG A 420 38.31 44.75 -49.02
C ARG A 420 39.67 45.03 -49.67
N ASN A 421 40.71 45.30 -48.87
CA ASN A 421 42.06 45.53 -49.39
C ASN A 421 42.74 44.22 -49.84
N GLY A 422 42.38 43.07 -49.26
CA GLY A 422 42.83 41.76 -49.71
C GLY A 422 42.20 41.28 -51.03
N GLN A 423 41.06 41.86 -51.45
CA GLN A 423 40.40 41.58 -52.72
C GLN A 423 40.86 42.49 -53.87
N GLN A 424 41.69 43.51 -53.61
CA GLN A 424 42.23 44.44 -54.62
C GLN A 424 43.75 44.30 -54.84
N ALA A 425 44.39 43.28 -54.25
CA ALA A 425 45.82 42.99 -54.37
C ALA A 425 46.12 41.86 -55.35
#